data_AF-A0A7C4EJS5-F1
#
_entry.id   AF-A0A7C4EJS5-F1
#
_cell.length_a   1.000
_cell.length_b   1.000
_cell.length_c   1.000
_cell.angle_alpha   90.00
_cell.angle_beta   90.00
_cell.angle_gamma   90.00
#
_symmetry.space_group_name_H-M   'P 1'
#
loop_
_entity.id
_entity.type
_entity.pdbx_description
1 polymer ?
#
loop_
_entity_poly.entity_id
_entity_poly.type
_entity_poly.pdbx_seq_one_letter_code
_entity_poly.pdbx_strand_id
1 'polypeptide(L)' 'GKDVLVLFSTCADAKRSYQAGLAFSRLNLGNLHYAPGTRQVCQHIALSKEDEGCLDFLRKSGVGMDCRCIPSDPVDVGQ' A
#
# COMPACT_ATOMS: atom_id res chain seq x y z
N GLY A 1 -9.77 -4.07 22.99
CA GLY A 1 -8.88 -5.03 22.30
C GLY A 1 -7.45 -4.55 22.42
N LYS A 2 -6.47 -5.32 21.94
CA LYS A 2 -5.08 -4.83 21.82
C LYS A 2 -4.93 -4.10 20.49
N ASP A 3 -4.20 -2.99 20.51
CA ASP A 3 -3.78 -2.32 19.29
C ASP A 3 -2.64 -3.11 18.65
N VAL A 4 -2.73 -3.29 17.32
CA VAL A 4 -1.74 -4.02 16.54
C VAL A 4 -1.35 -3.21 15.32
N LEU A 5 -0.07 -3.26 14.98
CA LEU A 5 0.46 -2.77 13.71
C LEU A 5 0.84 -3.99 12.87
N VAL A 6 0.24 -4.12 11.69
CA VAL A 6 0.56 -5.21 10.76
C VAL A 6 1.49 -4.65 9.68
N LEU A 7 2.65 -5.29 9.52
CA LEU A 7 3.60 -4.98 8.46
C LEU A 7 3.52 -6.07 7.40
N PHE A 8 3.27 -5.66 6.16
CA PHE A 8 3.26 -6.55 4.99
C PHE A 8 4.54 -6.33 4.20
N SER A 9 5.15 -7.42 3.73
CA SER A 9 6.31 -7.38 2.84
C SER A 9 5.97 -6.94 1.42
N THR A 10 4.74 -7.20 0.95
CA THR A 10 4.30 -6.92 -0.42
C THR A 10 2.85 -6.48 -0.49
N CYS A 11 2.47 -5.80 -1.58
CA CYS A 11 1.07 -5.46 -1.86
C CYS A 11 0.20 -6.72 -2.01
N ALA A 12 0.77 -7.81 -2.53
CA ALA A 12 0.09 -9.10 -2.67
C ALA A 12 -0.26 -9.72 -1.31
N ASP A 13 0.61 -9.60 -0.30
CA ASP A 13 0.33 -10.08 1.07
C ASP A 13 -0.83 -9.32 1.71
N ALA A 14 -0.86 -7.99 1.55
CA ALA A 14 -1.95 -7.16 2.03
C ALA A 14 -3.29 -7.54 1.38
N LYS A 15 -3.30 -7.71 0.04
CA LYS A 15 -4.47 -8.18 -0.71
C LYS A 15 -4.94 -9.56 -0.24
N ARG A 16 -4.04 -10.54 -0.15
CA ARG A 16 -4.38 -11.91 0.29
C ARG A 16 -4.97 -11.91 1.70
N SER A 17 -4.39 -11.14 2.61
CA SER A 17 -4.89 -11.02 3.98
C SER A 17 -6.28 -10.42 4.04
N TYR A 18 -6.54 -9.37 3.25
CA TYR A 18 -7.88 -8.77 3.12
C TYR A 18 -8.90 -9.79 2.59
N GLN A 19 -8.56 -10.53 1.53
CA GLN A 19 -9.42 -11.57 0.96
C GLN A 19 -9.68 -12.73 1.93
N ALA A 20 -8.75 -13.00 2.85
CA ALA A 20 -8.89 -13.99 3.90
C ALA A 20 -9.73 -13.50 5.11
N GLY A 21 -10.22 -12.27 5.09
CA GLY A 21 -11.10 -11.72 6.12
C GLY A 21 -10.41 -10.80 7.14
N LEU A 22 -9.13 -10.46 6.96
CA LEU A 22 -8.51 -9.42 7.77
C LEU A 22 -9.05 -8.04 7.35
N ALA A 23 -9.99 -7.51 8.14
CA ALA A 23 -10.60 -6.22 7.87
C ALA A 23 -9.66 -5.05 8.25
N PHE A 24 -9.40 -4.16 7.30
CA PHE A 24 -8.74 -2.87 7.53
C PHE A 24 -9.29 -1.81 6.56
N SER A 25 -9.37 -0.56 7.01
CA SER A 25 -9.92 0.55 6.22
C SER A 25 -8.87 1.45 5.56
N ARG A 26 -7.62 1.36 6.00
CA ARG A 26 -6.48 2.09 5.45
C ARG A 26 -5.27 1.20 5.31
N LEU A 27 -4.52 1.41 4.22
CA LEU A 27 -3.22 0.81 3.98
C LEU A 27 -2.20 1.92 3.76
N ASN A 28 -1.18 1.98 4.60
CA ASN A 28 -0.02 2.84 4.38
C ASN A 28 0.96 2.16 3.43
N LEU A 29 1.41 2.90 2.42
CA LEU A 29 2.46 2.51 1.50
C LEU A 29 3.75 3.18 1.95
N GLY A 30 4.59 2.40 2.64
CA GLY A 30 5.93 2.81 3.02
C GLY A 30 6.90 2.70 1.83
N ASN A 31 8.11 2.20 2.08
CA ASN A 31 9.11 2.09 1.03
C ASN A 31 8.82 0.92 0.09
N LEU A 32 8.48 1.23 -1.15
CA LEU A 32 8.43 0.27 -2.25
C LEU A 32 9.60 0.61 -3.18
N HIS A 33 10.71 -0.10 -3.03
CA HIS A 33 11.95 0.20 -3.72
C HIS A 33 11.88 -0.09 -5.22
N TYR A 34 12.62 0.71 -5.99
CA TYR A 34 12.79 0.48 -7.42
C TYR A 34 13.36 -0.91 -7.69
N ALA A 35 12.71 -1.62 -8.62
CA ALA A 35 13.21 -2.82 -9.26
C ALA A 35 13.01 -2.72 -10.78
N PRO A 36 13.78 -3.46 -11.60
CA PRO A 36 13.56 -3.48 -13.04
C PRO A 36 12.10 -3.80 -13.40
N GLY A 37 11.49 -2.96 -14.23
CA GLY A 37 10.08 -3.10 -14.62
C GLY A 37 9.07 -2.43 -13.68
N THR A 38 9.52 -1.72 -12.65
CA THR A 38 8.67 -0.86 -11.81
C THR A 38 8.58 0.56 -12.38
N ARG A 39 7.45 1.22 -12.16
CA ARG A 39 7.21 2.63 -12.46
C ARG A 39 7.36 3.45 -11.19
N GLN A 40 8.24 4.43 -11.19
CA GLN A 40 8.36 5.38 -10.08
C GLN A 40 7.09 6.22 -9.95
N VAL A 41 6.52 6.29 -8.75
CA VAL A 41 5.33 7.10 -8.44
C VAL A 41 5.72 8.34 -7.64
N CYS A 42 6.46 8.16 -6.56
CA CYS A 42 7.04 9.25 -5.76
C CYS A 42 8.42 8.81 -5.25
N GLN A 43 9.15 9.67 -4.54
CA GLN A 43 10.55 9.43 -4.14
C GLN A 43 10.81 8.05 -3.49
N HIS A 44 9.83 7.50 -2.77
CA HIS A 44 9.98 6.26 -1.99
C HIS A 44 9.10 5.10 -2.46
N ILE A 45 8.36 5.30 -3.56
CA ILE A 45 7.41 4.31 -4.08
C ILE A 45 7.66 4.11 -5.58
N ALA A 46 8.06 2.89 -5.93
CA ALA A 46 8.08 2.36 -7.28
C ALA A 46 7.18 1.12 -7.34
N LEU A 47 6.25 1.08 -8.29
CA LEU A 47 5.24 0.03 -8.38
C LEU A 47 5.46 -0.85 -9.61
N SER A 48 5.41 -2.16 -9.43
CA SER A 48 5.24 -3.09 -10.55
C SER A 48 3.77 -3.11 -11.02
N LYS A 49 3.50 -3.74 -12.18
CA LYS A 49 2.13 -4.00 -12.62
C LYS A 49 1.34 -4.85 -11.61
N GLU A 50 2.01 -5.75 -10.89
CA GLU A 50 1.37 -6.58 -9.87
C GLU A 50 0.98 -5.75 -8.65
N ASP A 51 1.85 -4.83 -8.21
CA ASP A 51 1.54 -3.89 -7.13
C ASP A 51 0.34 -3.03 -7.49
N GLU A 52 0.35 -2.42 -8.69
CA GLU A 52 -0.76 -1.60 -9.18
C GLU A 52 -2.08 -2.39 -9.19
N GLY A 53 -2.08 -3.65 -9.63
CA GLY A 53 -3.26 -4.51 -9.61
C GLY A 53 -3.74 -4.86 -8.19
N CYS A 54 -2.83 -5.01 -7.23
CA CYS A 54 -3.20 -5.26 -5.83
C CYS A 54 -3.79 -4.03 -5.16
N LEU A 55 -3.17 -2.87 -5.36
CA LEU A 55 -3.61 -1.61 -4.80
C LEU A 55 -4.94 -1.15 -5.41
N ASP A 56 -5.14 -1.35 -6.71
CA ASP A 56 -6.41 -1.05 -7.37
C ASP A 56 -7.56 -1.91 -6.84
N PHE A 57 -7.32 -3.21 -6.59
CA PHE A 57 -8.30 -4.09 -5.95
C PHE A 57 -8.69 -3.58 -4.55
N LEU A 58 -7.71 -3.24 -3.70
CA LEU A 58 -7.96 -2.76 -2.34
C LEU A 58 -8.70 -1.42 -2.35
N ARG A 59 -8.32 -0.49 -3.23
CA ARG A 59 -9.01 0.79 -3.43
C ARG A 59 -10.46 0.60 -3.86
N LYS A 60 -10.71 -0.29 -4.84
CA LYS A 60 -12.07 -0.63 -5.29
C LYS A 60 -12.89 -1.32 -4.20
N SER A 61 -12.23 -1.97 -3.24
CA SER A 61 -12.85 -2.57 -2.05
C SER A 61 -13.08 -1.56 -0.92
N GLY A 62 -12.80 -0.27 -1.14
CA GLY A 62 -13.05 0.81 -0.17
C GLY A 62 -11.90 1.06 0.82
N VAL A 63 -10.72 0.44 0.62
CA VAL A 63 -9.53 0.70 1.44
C VAL A 63 -8.87 2.01 0.98
N GLY A 64 -8.67 2.94 1.91
CA GLY A 64 -7.93 4.18 1.65
C GLY A 64 -6.42 3.95 1.56
N MET A 65 -5.77 4.53 0.56
CA MET A 65 -4.31 4.49 0.41
C MET A 65 -3.67 5.69 1.10
N ASP A 66 -2.61 5.44 1.85
CA ASP A 66 -1.83 6.46 2.56
C ASP A 66 -0.36 6.38 2.13
N CYS A 67 0.05 7.23 1.18
CA CYS A 67 1.40 7.27 0.64
C CYS A 67 2.27 8.24 1.45
N ARG A 68 2.76 7.79 2.60
CA ARG A 68 3.64 8.58 3.49
C ARG A 68 4.76 7.73 4.06
N CYS A 69 5.96 8.30 4.13
CA CYS A 69 7.14 7.64 4.68
C CYS A 69 7.17 7.75 6.20
N ILE A 70 6.78 8.89 6.75
CA ILE A 70 6.60 9.09 8.19
C ILE A 70 5.22 9.69 8.51
N PRO A 71 4.69 9.49 9.73
CA PRO A 71 3.36 9.98 10.10
C PRO A 71 3.18 11.50 9.99
N SER A 72 4.27 12.24 10.09
CA SER A 72 4.30 13.71 10.03
C SER A 72 4.29 14.27 8.61
N ASP A 73 4.51 13.43 7.59
CA ASP A 73 4.50 13.87 6.20
C ASP A 73 3.09 14.27 5.76
N PRO A 74 2.95 15.26 4.85
CA PRO A 74 1.68 15.49 4.17
C PRO A 74 1.30 14.24 3.36
N VAL A 75 0.00 13.94 3.29
CA VAL A 75 -0.49 12.85 2.44
C VAL A 75 -0.27 13.24 0.99
N ASP A 76 0.55 12.46 0.27
CA ASP A 76 0.77 12.65 -1.15
C ASP A 76 -0.43 12.10 -1.94
N VAL A 77 -1.35 12.99 -2.28
CA VAL A 77 -2.41 12.75 -3.28
C VAL A 77 -1.80 13.07 -4.64
N GLY A 78 -1.05 12.11 -5.19
CA GLY A 78 -0.43 12.24 -6.51
C GLY A 78 -1.43 12.82 -7.53
N GLN A 79 -0.99 13.85 -8.26
CA GLN A 79 -1.72 14.40 -9.42
C GLN A 79 -1.82 13.39 -10.56
#